data_AF-A0A820VDP0-F1
#
_entry.id   AF-A0A820VDP0-F1
#
_cell.length_a   1.000
_cell.length_b   1.000
_cell.length_c   1.000
_cell.angle_alpha   90.00
_cell.angle_beta   90.00
_cell.angle_gamma   90.00
#
_symmetry.space_group_name_H-M   'P 1'
#
loop_
_entity.id
_entity.type
_entity.pdbx_description
1 polymer ?
#
loop_
_entity_poly.entity_id
_entity_poly.type
_entity_poly.pdbx_seq_one_letter_code
_entity_poly.pdbx_strand_id
1 'polypeptide(L)'
;MASYYFLFLILFYYSLNVIVFASLGDNHYLYRACLNHCKQMNCSTSLGLRDFQDKQTFFEYIFQWSCQDECSYECMWKTVNDMEKNDQDIEQFH
;
A
#
# COMPACT_ATOMS: atom_id res chain seq x y z
N MET A 1 -34.88 7.17 -27.39
CA MET A 1 -34.34 7.81 -26.16
C MET A 1 -33.85 6.80 -25.12
N ALA A 2 -34.63 5.77 -24.74
CA ALA A 2 -34.19 4.75 -23.77
C ALA A 2 -32.93 3.95 -24.18
N SER A 3 -32.73 3.70 -25.48
CA SER A 3 -31.57 2.97 -26.00
C SER A 3 -30.23 3.69 -25.76
N TYR A 4 -30.20 5.03 -25.85
CA TYR A 4 -28.98 5.81 -25.62
C TYR A 4 -28.61 5.85 -24.13
N TYR A 5 -29.60 5.91 -23.23
CA TYR A 5 -29.37 5.79 -21.80
C TYR A 5 -28.84 4.41 -21.41
N PHE A 6 -29.38 3.36 -22.01
CA PHE A 6 -28.89 2.00 -21.78
C PHE A 6 -27.45 1.83 -22.25
N LEU A 7 -27.11 2.34 -23.44
CA LEU A 7 -25.74 2.38 -23.94
C LEU A 7 -24.81 3.22 -23.05
N PHE A 8 -25.26 4.37 -22.58
CA PHE A 8 -24.49 5.23 -21.68
C PHE A 8 -24.20 4.54 -20.34
N LEU A 9 -25.18 3.85 -19.76
CA LEU A 9 -25.00 3.09 -18.53
C LEU A 9 -24.02 1.92 -18.70
N ILE A 10 -24.08 1.23 -19.84
CA ILE A 10 -23.12 0.17 -20.18
C ILE A 10 -21.70 0.74 -20.29
N LEU A 11 -21.51 1.83 -21.04
CA LEU A 11 -20.20 2.47 -21.21
C LEU A 11 -19.66 3.03 -19.89
N PHE A 12 -20.52 3.63 -19.05
CA PHE A 12 -20.16 4.10 -17.72
C PHE A 12 -19.73 2.93 -16.83
N TYR A 13 -20.48 1.83 -16.82
CA TYR A 13 -20.10 0.62 -16.08
C TYR A 13 -18.75 0.06 -16.52
N TYR A 14 -18.46 0.01 -17.83
CA TYR A 14 -17.15 -0.43 -18.31
C TYR A 14 -16.03 0.55 -17.96
N SER A 15 -16.29 1.86 -17.94
CA SER A 15 -15.30 2.88 -17.55
C SER A 15 -14.90 2.81 -16.08
N LEU A 16 -15.78 2.28 -15.21
CA LEU A 16 -15.50 2.08 -13.79
C LEU A 16 -14.64 0.83 -13.52
N ASN A 17 -14.52 -0.08 -14.49
CA ASN A 17 -13.79 -1.34 -14.35
C ASN A 17 -12.44 -1.25 -15.07
N VAL A 18 -11.56 -0.38 -14.59
CA VAL A 18 -10.16 -0.36 -15.03
C VAL A 18 -9.40 -1.44 -14.28
N ILE A 19 -8.73 -2.33 -15.01
CA ILE A 19 -7.79 -3.28 -14.42
C ILE A 19 -6.54 -2.49 -14.04
N VAL A 20 -6.26 -2.39 -12.75
CA VAL A 20 -5.03 -1.81 -12.21
C VAL A 20 -4.06 -2.93 -11.86
N PHE A 21 -2.83 -2.82 -12.33
CA PHE A 21 -1.74 -3.71 -11.90
C PHE A 21 -1.01 -3.05 -10.73
N ALA A 22 -0.63 -3.85 -9.74
CA ALA A 22 0.28 -3.38 -8.69
C ALA A 22 1.66 -3.09 -9.29
N SER A 23 2.38 -2.12 -8.72
CA SER A 23 3.74 -1.77 -9.15
C SER A 23 4.72 -2.96 -9.03
N LEU A 24 5.89 -2.86 -9.67
CA LEU A 24 6.92 -3.89 -9.54
C LEU A 24 7.41 -4.02 -8.10
N GLY A 25 7.61 -2.89 -7.40
CA GLY A 25 7.94 -2.86 -5.98
C GLY A 25 6.87 -3.52 -5.11
N ASP A 26 5.58 -3.24 -5.37
CA ASP A 26 4.46 -3.87 -4.65
C ASP A 26 4.33 -5.38 -4.90
N ASN A 27 4.84 -5.85 -6.04
CA ASN A 27 4.93 -7.27 -6.36
C ASN A 27 6.19 -7.96 -5.81
N HIS A 28 7.17 -7.19 -5.31
CA HIS A 28 8.44 -7.73 -4.83
C HIS A 28 8.24 -8.65 -3.62
N TYR A 29 8.88 -9.83 -3.64
CA TYR A 29 8.64 -10.87 -2.63
C TYR A 29 9.06 -10.42 -1.22
N LEU A 30 10.19 -9.70 -1.11
CA LEU A 30 10.70 -9.21 0.16
C LEU A 30 9.76 -8.18 0.78
N TYR A 31 9.23 -7.27 -0.05
CA TYR A 31 8.26 -6.26 0.36
C TYR A 31 6.99 -6.91 0.91
N ARG A 32 6.40 -7.85 0.16
CA ARG A 32 5.18 -8.57 0.58
C ARG A 32 5.36 -9.37 1.86
N ALA A 33 6.48 -10.09 1.97
CA ALA A 33 6.78 -10.87 3.17
C ALA A 33 6.93 -9.97 4.41
N CYS A 34 7.67 -8.87 4.27
CA CYS A 34 7.83 -7.87 5.32
C CYS A 34 6.48 -7.25 5.71
N LEU A 35 5.70 -6.80 4.73
CA LEU A 35 4.44 -6.09 4.93
C LEU A 35 3.42 -6.96 5.67
N ASN A 36 3.27 -8.23 5.27
CA ASN A 36 2.37 -9.17 5.92
C ASN A 36 2.78 -9.40 7.38
N HIS A 37 4.07 -9.60 7.64
CA HIS A 37 4.58 -9.79 8.99
C HIS A 37 4.36 -8.53 9.85
N CYS A 38 4.70 -7.35 9.34
CA CYS A 38 4.53 -6.08 10.07
C CYS A 38 3.07 -5.83 10.43
N LYS A 39 2.15 -5.97 9.46
CA LYS A 39 0.71 -5.77 9.69
C LYS A 39 0.16 -6.76 10.72
N GLN A 40 0.62 -8.01 10.69
CA GLN A 40 0.19 -9.03 11.65
C GLN A 40 0.68 -8.73 13.07
N MET A 41 1.95 -8.35 13.23
CA MET A 41 2.55 -8.13 14.54
C MET A 41 2.17 -6.79 15.16
N ASN A 42 2.18 -5.72 14.35
CA ASN A 42 2.10 -4.35 14.84
C ASN A 42 0.68 -3.78 14.70
N CYS A 43 -0.05 -4.11 13.63
CA CYS A 43 -1.34 -3.45 13.36
C CYS A 43 -2.57 -4.30 13.69
N SER A 44 -2.40 -5.60 13.98
CA SER A 44 -3.54 -6.51 14.23
C SER A 44 -3.84 -6.71 15.71
N THR A 45 -2.94 -6.28 16.60
CA THR A 45 -3.11 -6.40 18.06
C THR A 45 -3.37 -5.04 18.70
N SER A 46 -4.15 -5.00 19.77
CA SER A 46 -4.40 -3.75 20.51
C SER A 46 -3.13 -3.17 21.12
N LEU A 47 -2.20 -4.02 21.56
CA LEU A 47 -0.90 -3.61 22.07
C LEU A 47 -0.05 -2.96 20.96
N GLY A 48 0.03 -3.58 19.78
CA GLY A 48 0.79 -3.03 18.65
C GLY A 48 0.20 -1.72 18.13
N LEU A 49 -1.13 -1.62 18.03
CA LEU A 49 -1.80 -0.37 17.65
C LEU A 49 -1.53 0.74 18.66
N ARG A 50 -1.51 0.42 19.96
CA ARG A 50 -1.16 1.38 20.99
C ARG A 50 0.31 1.81 20.91
N ASP A 51 1.23 0.87 20.68
CA ASP A 51 2.65 1.19 20.50
C ASP A 51 2.88 2.11 19.29
N PHE A 52 2.16 1.89 18.18
CA PHE A 52 2.16 2.81 17.04
C PHE A 52 1.65 4.20 17.44
N GLN A 53 0.49 4.28 18.10
CA GLN A 53 -0.12 5.56 18.53
C GLN A 53 0.76 6.32 19.52
N ASP A 54 1.42 5.62 20.44
CA ASP A 54 2.32 6.23 21.43
C ASP A 54 3.59 6.82 20.77
N LYS A 55 3.99 6.30 19.60
CA LYS A 55 5.12 6.79 18.80
C LYS A 55 4.74 7.79 17.71
N GLN A 56 3.46 7.87 17.36
CA GLN A 56 2.96 8.68 16.26
C GLN A 56 3.22 10.17 16.53
N THR A 57 3.84 10.85 15.57
CA THR A 57 4.08 12.29 15.65
C THR A 57 2.80 13.08 15.37
N PHE A 58 2.78 14.34 15.80
CA PHE A 58 1.65 15.25 15.53
C PHE A 58 1.37 15.40 14.03
N PHE A 59 2.41 15.46 13.20
CA PHE A 59 2.26 15.60 11.75
C PHE A 59 1.68 14.33 11.13
N GLU A 60 2.20 13.15 11.49
CA GLU A 60 1.65 11.86 11.05
C GLU A 60 0.16 11.74 11.40
N TYR A 61 -0.22 12.14 12.61
CA TYR A 61 -1.63 12.14 13.02
C TYR A 61 -2.50 13.04 12.14
N ILE A 62 -2.06 14.28 11.87
CA ILE A 62 -2.83 15.23 11.03
C ILE A 62 -2.94 14.74 9.59
N PHE A 63 -1.88 14.17 9.05
CA PHE A 63 -1.88 13.61 7.70
C PHE A 63 -2.54 12.24 7.60
N GLN A 64 -3.15 11.75 8.69
CA GLN A 64 -3.84 10.46 8.76
C GLN A 64 -2.93 9.28 8.42
N TRP A 65 -1.63 9.41 8.70
CA TRP A 65 -0.68 8.32 8.56
C TRP A 65 -1.06 7.18 9.49
N SER A 66 -1.36 6.01 8.92
CA SER A 66 -1.85 4.85 9.65
C SER A 66 -0.74 3.86 9.98
N CYS A 67 -1.03 2.91 10.88
CA CYS A 67 -0.11 1.79 11.16
C CYS A 67 0.20 0.99 9.88
N GLN A 68 -0.76 0.90 8.96
CA GLN A 68 -0.61 0.23 7.68
C GLN A 68 0.33 1.01 6.74
N ASP A 69 0.28 2.34 6.76
CA ASP A 69 1.19 3.20 5.99
C ASP A 69 2.61 3.08 6.55
N GLU A 70 2.76 3.09 7.88
CA GLU A 70 4.05 2.87 8.55
C GLU A 70 4.69 1.55 8.12
N CYS A 71 3.95 0.44 8.20
CA CYS A 71 4.44 -0.86 7.74
C CYS A 71 4.78 -0.88 6.25
N SER A 72 4.05 -0.14 5.42
CA SER A 72 4.32 -0.06 3.97
C SER A 72 5.60 0.71 3.71
N TYR A 73 5.79 1.84 4.39
CA TYR A 73 6.99 2.67 4.30
C TYR A 73 8.25 1.96 4.80
N GLU A 74 8.22 1.36 5.99
CA GLU A 74 9.36 0.61 6.53
C GLU A 74 9.77 -0.54 5.61
N CYS A 75 8.80 -1.31 5.12
CA CYS A 75 9.06 -2.46 4.26
C CYS A 75 9.52 -2.06 2.85
N MET A 76 9.06 -0.92 2.32
CA MET A 76 9.56 -0.34 1.08
C MET A 76 11.06 -0.07 1.23
N TRP A 77 11.46 0.71 2.23
CA TRP A 77 12.88 1.06 2.44
C TRP A 77 13.75 -0.15 2.74
N LYS A 78 13.24 -1.15 3.48
CA LYS A 78 13.95 -2.42 3.67
C LYS A 78 14.21 -3.13 2.35
N THR A 79 13.26 -3.07 1.42
CA THR A 79 13.39 -3.69 0.09
C THR A 79 14.36 -2.90 -0.78
N VAL A 80 14.27 -1.57 -0.77
CA VAL A 80 15.22 -0.68 -1.48
C VAL A 80 16.65 -0.94 -1.02
N ASN A 81 16.89 -1.01 0.30
CA ASN A 81 18.22 -1.30 0.85
C ASN A 81 18.75 -2.68 0.41
N ASP A 82 17.87 -3.67 0.26
CA ASP A 82 18.25 -4.99 -0.25
C ASP A 82 18.60 -4.93 -1.75
N MET A 83 17.81 -4.21 -2.56
CA MET A 83 18.11 -3.99 -3.98
C MET A 83 19.45 -3.29 -4.17
N GLU A 84 19.68 -2.18 -3.45
CA GLU A 84 20.95 -1.44 -3.49
C GLU A 84 22.15 -2.33 -3.12
N LYS A 85 22.00 -3.16 -2.07
CA LYS A 85 23.05 -4.08 -1.65
C LYS A 85 23.39 -5.15 -2.69
N ASN A 86 22.42 -5.53 -3.53
CA ASN A 86 22.59 -6.53 -4.57
C ASN A 86 22.83 -5.91 -5.96
N ASP A 87 23.14 -4.60 -6.03
CA ASP A 87 23.35 -3.85 -7.28
C ASP A 87 22.16 -4.00 -8.27
N GLN A 88 20.93 -4.07 -7.74
CA GLN A 88 19.70 -4.14 -8.52
C GLN A 88 19.10 -2.75 -8.73
N ASP A 89 18.41 -2.55 -9.86
CA ASP A 89 17.66 -1.33 -10.11
C ASP A 89 16.53 -1.15 -9.08
N ILE A 90 16.37 0.07 -8.58
CA ILE A 90 15.32 0.41 -7.62
C ILE A 90 13.99 0.51 -8.35
N GLU A 91 13.04 -0.33 -7.95
CA GLU A 91 11.70 -0.36 -8.52
C GLU A 91 10.76 0.69 -7.90
N GLN A 92 9.74 1.11 -8.66
CA GLN A 92 8.67 1.95 -8.13
C GLN A 92 7.76 1.15 -7.19
N PHE A 93 7.40 1.79 -6.07
CA PHE A 93 6.36 1.39 -5.12
C PHE A 93 5.24 2.43 -5.19
N HIS A 94 4.01 2.02 -4.82
CA HIS A 94 2.79 2.86 -4.72
C HIS A 94 2.63 3.95 -5.78
#